data_AF-A0A821LJ30-F1
#
_entry.id   AF-A0A821LJ30-F1
#
_cell.length_a   1.000
_cell.length_b   1.000
_cell.length_c   1.000
_cell.angle_alpha   90.00
_cell.angle_beta   90.00
_cell.angle_gamma   90.00
#
_symmetry.space_group_name_H-M   'P 1'
#
loop_
_entity.id
_entity.type
_entity.pdbx_description
1 polymer ?
#
loop_
_entity_poly.entity_id
_entity_poly.type
_entity_poly.pdbx_seq_one_letter_code
_entity_poly.pdbx_strand_id
1 'polypeptide(L)'
;MATAAINSKQCFICKKEKSNLYPCGGCSEKFCNIDLPKHHQEHVVELEKIATDCDTFQQSISEQQQDLNHRPLIKQVNEWERDSIMKIKQIAEDSRQRLIKLTDDNIAEIKKELNQFIAG
;
A
#
# COMPACT_ATOMS: atom_id res chain seq x y z
N MET A 1 -49.54 -0.61 35.49
CA MET A 1 -48.87 0.64 35.89
C MET A 1 -48.56 1.41 34.62
N ALA A 2 -49.06 2.65 34.48
CA ALA A 2 -48.85 3.45 33.29
C ALA A 2 -47.40 3.96 33.27
N THR A 3 -46.62 3.57 32.26
CA THR A 3 -45.31 4.16 31.99
C THR A 3 -45.53 5.58 31.47
N ALA A 4 -45.18 6.57 32.30
CA ALA A 4 -45.20 7.97 31.90
C ALA A 4 -44.22 8.17 30.73
N ALA A 5 -44.75 8.43 29.54
CA ALA A 5 -43.95 8.91 28.43
C ALA A 5 -43.35 10.27 28.86
N ILE A 6 -42.04 10.30 29.10
CA ILE A 6 -41.30 11.54 29.28
C ILE A 6 -41.35 12.26 27.93
N ASN A 7 -42.40 13.04 27.72
CA ASN A 7 -42.46 14.02 26.64
C ASN A 7 -41.41 15.08 26.97
N SER A 8 -40.14 14.83 26.62
CA SER A 8 -39.10 15.85 26.70
C SER A 8 -39.53 16.98 25.76
N LYS A 9 -40.04 18.06 26.35
CA LYS A 9 -40.36 19.30 25.64
C LYS A 9 -39.10 20.11 25.34
N GLN A 10 -37.92 19.49 25.42
CA GLN A 10 -36.63 20.14 25.30
C GLN A 10 -35.93 19.77 23.99
N CYS A 11 -35.27 20.76 23.39
CA CYS A 11 -34.45 20.53 22.21
C CYS A 11 -33.17 19.76 22.57
N PHE A 12 -32.80 18.78 21.74
CA PHE A 12 -31.61 17.95 21.93
C PHE A 12 -30.30 18.77 21.99
N ILE A 13 -30.17 19.85 21.19
CA ILE A 13 -28.97 20.69 21.13
C ILE A 13 -28.96 21.73 22.26
N CYS A 14 -29.90 22.68 22.25
CA CYS A 14 -29.85 23.79 23.21
C CYS A 14 -30.41 23.46 24.61
N LYS A 15 -30.98 22.26 24.82
CA LYS A 15 -31.58 21.78 26.07
C LYS A 15 -32.69 22.66 26.66
N LYS A 16 -33.16 23.67 25.93
CA LYS A 16 -34.26 24.56 26.36
C LYS A 16 -35.61 23.94 26.06
N GLU A 17 -36.58 24.17 26.95
CA GLU A 17 -37.98 23.85 26.69
C GLU A 17 -38.54 24.71 25.56
N LYS A 18 -39.26 24.08 24.64
CA LYS A 18 -39.84 24.70 23.45
C LYS A 18 -41.26 24.20 23.23
N SER A 19 -42.14 25.11 22.82
CA SER A 19 -43.53 24.79 22.51
C SER A 19 -43.65 23.85 21.31
N ASN A 20 -42.76 24.01 20.31
CA ASN A 20 -42.72 23.20 19.10
C ASN A 20 -41.35 22.54 18.97
N LEU A 21 -41.36 21.21 18.88
CA LEU A 21 -40.19 20.39 18.60
C LEU A 21 -40.46 19.51 17.38
N TYR A 22 -39.44 19.35 16.56
CA TYR A 22 -39.49 18.60 15.32
C TYR A 22 -38.54 17.42 15.43
N PRO A 23 -39.01 16.19 15.17
CA PRO A 23 -38.15 15.01 15.16
C PRO A 23 -37.27 15.00 13.91
N CYS A 24 -36.01 14.59 14.06
CA CYS A 24 -35.16 14.24 12.94
C CYS A 24 -35.40 12.76 12.56
N GLY A 25 -35.69 12.48 11.30
CA GLY A 25 -35.93 11.12 10.80
C GLY A 25 -34.69 10.22 10.80
N GLY A 26 -33.48 10.79 10.89
CA GLY A 26 -32.21 10.04 10.88
C GLY A 26 -31.72 9.62 12.25
N CYS A 27 -31.75 10.51 13.24
CA CYS A 27 -31.22 10.25 14.58
C CYS A 27 -32.31 10.03 15.65
N SER A 28 -33.60 10.16 15.29
CA SER A 28 -34.76 10.05 16.21
C SER A 28 -34.82 11.07 17.34
N GLU A 29 -33.90 12.06 17.36
CA GLU A 29 -33.88 13.14 18.34
C GLU A 29 -34.82 14.30 17.95
N LYS A 30 -35.19 15.12 18.95
CA LYS A 30 -36.12 16.25 18.78
C LYS A 30 -35.40 17.60 18.87
N PHE A 31 -35.68 18.48 17.92
CA PHE A 31 -34.97 19.76 17.78
C PHE A 31 -35.95 20.94 17.70
N CYS A 32 -35.49 22.11 18.12
CA CYS A 32 -36.22 23.34 17.86
C CYS A 32 -36.04 23.77 16.40
N ASN A 33 -36.89 24.67 15.91
CA ASN A 33 -36.83 25.18 14.53
C ASN A 33 -35.49 25.83 14.15
N ILE A 34 -34.71 26.30 15.13
CA ILE A 34 -33.41 26.94 14.90
C ILE A 34 -32.29 25.90 14.80
N ASP A 35 -32.35 24.84 15.60
CA ASP A 35 -31.26 23.88 15.73
C ASP A 35 -31.42 22.69 14.77
N LEU A 36 -32.65 22.38 14.30
CA LEU A 36 -32.87 21.32 13.31
C LEU A 36 -32.13 21.59 11.98
N PRO A 37 -32.19 22.79 11.38
CA PRO A 37 -31.45 23.06 10.14
C PRO A 37 -29.93 22.98 10.33
N LYS A 38 -29.41 23.39 11.50
CA LYS A 38 -27.98 23.29 11.82
C LYS A 38 -27.53 21.84 11.91
N HIS A 39 -28.31 21.01 12.60
CA HIS A 39 -28.07 19.58 12.69
C HIS A 39 -28.05 18.91 11.31
N HIS A 40 -28.99 19.26 10.43
CA HIS A 40 -28.96 18.75 9.06
C HIS A 40 -27.74 19.24 8.28
N GLN A 41 -27.35 20.51 8.45
CA GLN A 41 -26.17 21.07 7.80
C GLN A 41 -24.88 20.37 8.25
N GLU A 42 -24.75 20.04 9.53
CA GLU A 42 -23.62 19.26 10.05
C GLU A 42 -23.50 17.91 9.32
N HIS A 43 -24.62 17.19 9.16
CA HIS A 43 -24.63 15.94 8.39
C HIS A 43 -24.31 16.11 6.91
N VAL A 44 -24.75 17.20 6.28
CA VAL A 44 -24.37 17.50 4.89
C VAL A 44 -22.86 17.68 4.77
N VAL A 45 -22.25 18.44 5.67
CA VAL A 45 -20.79 18.66 5.68
C VAL A 45 -20.03 17.34 5.92
N GLU A 46 -20.51 16.49 6.82
CA GLU A 46 -19.93 15.16 7.03
C GLU A 46 -20.01 14.29 5.77
N LEU A 47 -21.14 14.30 5.06
CA LEU A 47 -21.32 13.55 3.82
C LEU A 47 -20.44 14.08 2.68
N GLU A 48 -20.30 15.40 2.55
CA GLU A 48 -19.39 16.02 1.57
C GLU A 48 -17.94 15.63 1.84
N LYS A 49 -17.54 15.57 3.11
CA LYS A 49 -16.21 15.08 3.50
C LYS A 49 -16.03 13.61 3.11
N ILE A 50 -17.01 12.75 3.41
CA ILE A 50 -16.95 11.32 3.03
C ILE A 50 -16.85 11.16 1.52
N ALA A 51 -17.61 11.92 0.74
CA ALA A 51 -17.55 11.89 -0.72
C ALA A 51 -16.15 12.27 -1.23
N THR A 52 -15.57 13.34 -0.67
CA THR A 52 -14.20 13.79 -1.01
C THR A 52 -13.15 12.74 -0.64
N ASP A 53 -13.29 12.11 0.52
CA ASP A 53 -12.39 11.03 0.97
C ASP A 53 -12.50 9.81 0.04
N CYS A 54 -13.71 9.46 -0.40
CA CYS A 54 -13.93 8.38 -1.38
C CYS A 54 -13.28 8.67 -2.73
N ASP A 55 -13.44 9.88 -3.27
CA ASP A 55 -12.83 10.28 -4.54
C ASP A 55 -11.29 10.23 -4.45
N THR A 56 -10.73 10.74 -3.35
CA THR A 56 -9.29 10.71 -3.09
C THR A 56 -8.76 9.28 -2.99
N PHE A 57 -9.51 8.40 -2.33
CA PHE A 57 -9.16 6.99 -2.21
C PHE A 57 -9.21 6.27 -3.58
N GLN A 58 -10.23 6.54 -4.38
CA GLN A 58 -10.35 5.98 -5.73
C GLN A 58 -9.24 6.45 -6.66
N GLN A 59 -8.85 7.73 -6.57
CA GLN A 59 -7.69 8.25 -7.28
C GLN A 59 -6.41 7.53 -6.85
N SER A 60 -6.19 7.37 -5.54
CA SER A 60 -5.00 6.68 -5.00
C SER A 60 -4.90 5.23 -5.50
N ILE A 61 -6.02 4.52 -5.59
CA ILE A 61 -6.07 3.17 -6.18
C ILE A 61 -5.69 3.21 -7.66
N SER A 62 -6.24 4.17 -8.40
CA SER A 62 -6.01 4.30 -9.85
C SER A 62 -4.53 4.60 -10.15
N GLU A 63 -3.90 5.47 -9.37
CA GLU A 63 -2.47 5.79 -9.48
C GLU A 63 -1.59 4.56 -9.23
N GLN A 64 -1.94 3.72 -8.24
CA GLN A 64 -1.24 2.45 -8.01
C GLN A 64 -1.41 1.43 -9.15
N GLN A 65 -2.46 1.53 -9.96
CA GLN A 65 -2.69 0.65 -11.10
C GLN A 65 -1.89 1.05 -12.35
N GLN A 66 -1.58 2.33 -12.54
CA GLN A 66 -0.97 2.83 -13.77
C GLN A 66 0.49 2.42 -13.95
N ASP A 67 1.27 2.28 -12.88
CA ASP A 67 2.67 1.86 -12.99
C ASP A 67 3.06 0.78 -11.98
N LEU A 68 3.01 -0.47 -12.44
CA LEU A 68 3.41 -1.65 -11.66
C LEU A 68 4.87 -1.57 -11.21
N ASN A 69 5.76 -0.92 -11.98
CA ASN A 69 7.18 -0.85 -11.67
C ASN A 69 7.49 0.14 -10.54
N HIS A 70 6.58 1.07 -10.25
CA HIS A 70 6.71 1.99 -9.10
C HIS A 70 6.25 1.35 -7.78
N ARG A 71 5.60 0.19 -7.83
CA ARG A 71 5.21 -0.52 -6.61
C ARG A 71 6.46 -0.97 -5.86
N PRO A 72 6.61 -0.62 -4.57
CA PRO A 72 7.84 -0.88 -3.81
C PRO A 72 8.27 -2.36 -3.82
N LEU A 73 7.32 -3.28 -3.79
CA LEU A 73 7.58 -4.72 -3.84
C LEU A 73 8.06 -5.17 -5.24
N ILE A 74 7.47 -4.65 -6.32
CA ILE A 74 7.92 -4.96 -7.68
C ILE A 74 9.33 -4.40 -7.91
N LYS A 75 9.61 -3.20 -7.43
CA LYS A 75 10.95 -2.62 -7.47
C LYS A 75 11.98 -3.50 -6.76
N GLN A 76 11.65 -4.00 -5.56
CA GLN A 76 12.52 -4.94 -4.83
C GLN A 76 12.73 -6.24 -5.58
N VAL A 77 11.69 -6.80 -6.22
CA VAL A 77 11.82 -8.00 -7.07
C VAL A 77 12.75 -7.72 -8.25
N ASN A 78 12.59 -6.59 -8.93
CA ASN A 78 13.42 -6.19 -10.07
C ASN A 78 14.89 -5.93 -9.67
N GLU A 79 15.14 -5.42 -8.46
CA GLU A 79 16.48 -5.27 -7.90
C GLU A 79 17.09 -6.64 -7.57
N TRP A 80 16.35 -7.50 -6.88
CA TRP A 80 16.76 -8.86 -6.55
C TRP A 80 17.08 -9.69 -7.80
N GLU A 81 16.28 -9.57 -8.87
CA GLU A 81 16.50 -10.26 -10.14
C GLU A 81 17.81 -9.81 -10.78
N ARG A 82 18.02 -8.49 -10.91
CA ARG A 82 19.24 -7.91 -11.49
C ARG A 82 20.49 -8.34 -10.73
N ASP A 83 20.45 -8.25 -9.40
CA ASP A 83 21.58 -8.64 -8.54
C ASP A 83 21.88 -10.13 -8.65
N SER A 84 20.83 -10.96 -8.73
CA SER A 84 20.98 -12.42 -8.87
C SER A 84 21.62 -12.79 -10.21
N ILE A 85 21.15 -12.18 -11.31
CA ILE A 85 21.75 -12.38 -12.64
C ILE A 85 23.22 -11.96 -12.65
N MET A 86 23.55 -10.82 -12.05
CA MET A 86 24.93 -10.34 -11.97
C MET A 86 25.82 -11.33 -11.21
N LYS A 87 25.38 -11.82 -10.05
CA LYS A 87 26.12 -12.81 -9.25
C LYS A 87 26.33 -14.12 -10.02
N ILE A 88 25.30 -14.63 -10.68
CA ILE A 88 25.39 -15.85 -11.49
C ILE A 88 26.41 -15.67 -12.62
N LYS A 89 26.35 -14.54 -13.33
CA LYS A 89 27.30 -14.24 -14.41
C LYS A 89 28.73 -14.16 -13.90
N GLN A 90 28.97 -13.50 -12.77
CA GLN A 90 30.30 -13.39 -12.17
C GLN A 90 30.86 -14.77 -11.82
N ILE A 91 30.09 -15.60 -11.11
CA ILE A 91 30.53 -16.94 -10.70
C ILE A 91 30.82 -17.82 -11.92
N ALA A 92 29.99 -17.73 -12.96
CA ALA A 92 30.20 -18.48 -14.20
C ALA A 92 31.51 -18.06 -14.88
N GLU A 93 31.79 -16.75 -14.94
CA GLU A 93 33.02 -16.25 -15.54
C GLU A 93 34.25 -16.64 -14.73
N ASP A 94 34.22 -16.47 -13.40
CA ASP A 94 35.31 -16.87 -12.51
C ASP A 94 35.62 -18.37 -12.66
N SER A 95 34.58 -19.19 -12.81
CA SER A 95 34.70 -20.64 -13.01
C SER A 95 35.33 -20.97 -14.37
N ARG A 96 34.95 -20.28 -15.45
CA ARG A 96 35.59 -20.43 -16.77
C ARG A 96 37.06 -20.07 -16.71
N GLN A 97 37.41 -18.93 -16.11
CA GLN A 97 38.79 -18.47 -16.00
C GLN A 97 39.65 -19.47 -15.21
N ARG A 98 39.12 -20.05 -14.13
CA ARG A 98 39.81 -21.10 -13.36
C ARG A 98 40.06 -22.36 -14.19
N LEU A 99 39.07 -22.81 -14.96
CA LEU A 99 39.20 -24.00 -15.82
C LEU A 99 40.20 -23.78 -16.96
N ILE A 100 40.16 -22.61 -17.59
CA ILE A 100 41.13 -22.24 -18.64
C ILE A 100 42.53 -22.30 -18.06
N LYS A 101 42.78 -21.62 -16.93
CA LYS A 101 44.09 -21.62 -16.28
C LYS A 101 44.57 -23.03 -15.93
N LEU A 102 43.71 -23.84 -15.30
CA LEU A 102 44.05 -25.23 -14.97
C LEU A 102 44.42 -26.06 -16.20
N THR A 103 43.67 -25.87 -17.30
CA THR A 103 43.92 -26.57 -18.55
C THR A 103 45.23 -26.13 -19.19
N ASP A 104 45.51 -24.82 -19.21
CA ASP A 104 46.74 -24.26 -19.74
C ASP A 104 47.97 -24.73 -18.93
N ASP A 105 47.87 -24.72 -17.60
CA ASP A 105 48.91 -25.19 -16.69
C ASP A 105 49.19 -26.69 -16.94
N ASN A 106 48.15 -27.53 -17.03
CA ASN A 106 48.29 -28.96 -17.33
C ASN A 106 48.91 -29.20 -18.73
N ILE A 107 48.49 -28.45 -19.75
CA ILE A 107 49.04 -28.56 -21.11
C ILE A 107 50.52 -28.20 -21.11
N ALA A 108 50.92 -27.15 -20.37
CA ALA A 108 52.31 -26.74 -20.26
C ALA A 108 53.17 -27.83 -19.58
N GLU A 109 52.64 -28.48 -18.54
CA GLU A 109 53.29 -29.60 -17.86
C GLU A 109 53.50 -30.79 -18.79
N ILE A 110 52.44 -31.23 -19.48
CA ILE A 110 52.50 -32.34 -20.45
C ILE A 110 53.54 -32.04 -21.54
N LYS A 111 53.56 -30.81 -22.08
CA LYS A 111 54.55 -30.41 -23.09
C LYS A 111 55.99 -30.50 -22.57
N LYS A 112 56.20 -30.12 -21.31
CA LYS A 112 57.52 -30.19 -20.67
C LYS A 112 57.99 -31.64 -20.53
N GLU A 113 57.12 -32.53 -20.03
CA GLU A 113 57.42 -33.95 -19.90
C GLU A 113 57.73 -34.60 -21.25
N LEU A 114 56.92 -34.30 -22.27
CA LEU A 114 57.13 -34.81 -23.62
C LEU A 114 58.50 -34.40 -24.18
N ASN A 115 58.88 -33.12 -24.02
CA ASN A 115 60.17 -32.63 -24.50
C ASN A 115 61.35 -33.29 -23.77
N GLN A 116 61.21 -33.58 -22.48
CA GLN A 116 62.23 -34.32 -21.72
C GLN A 116 62.39 -35.76 -22.22
N PHE A 117 61.27 -36.42 -22.54
CA PHE A 117 61.30 -37.78 -23.10
C PHE A 117 61.94 -37.85 -24.48
N ILE A 118 61.73 -36.84 -25.33
CA ILE A 118 62.29 -36.80 -26.70
C ILE A 118 63.79 -36.44 -26.70
N ALA A 119 64.27 -35.71 -25.70
CA ALA A 119 65.66 -35.24 -25.62
C ALA A 119 66.63 -36.19 -24.90
N GLY A 120 66.14 -37.25 -24.26
CA GLY A 120 66.93 -38.31 -23.60
C GLY A 120 67.02 -39.57 -24.43
#